data_AF-A0A950MME4-F1
#
_entry.id   AF-A0A950MME4-F1
#
_cell.length_a   1.000
_cell.length_b   1.000
_cell.length_c   1.000
_cell.angle_alpha   90.00
_cell.angle_beta   90.00
_cell.angle_gamma   90.00
#
_symmetry.space_group_name_H-M   'P 1'
#
loop_
_entity.id
_entity.type
_entity.pdbx_description
1 polymer ?
#
loop_
_entity_poly.entity_id
_entity_poly.type
_entity_poly.pdbx_seq_one_letter_code
_entity_poly.pdbx_strand_id
1 'polypeptide(L)'
;MAKGAKPFRYRGKWRAQVTLSNGSRPHCDFPEGEHDAAVKWIAAQLTEADSEHVPELGGPTQATLADALKLYAELYTINKGGATSELNRINHYLEAAGIPPLKLVKDAEGRKTLQAHQRRALPAAFQQHNDKRRVARDQTYKQLAVLANKTCNSISTADLRRLVAAMESENLSPSYQCLGSCGSSLRGVRRRMARGTSGYRTLSHCSVFSVRAIT
;
A
#
# COMPACT_ATOMS: atom_id res chain seq x y z
N MET A 1 16.59 -10.56 -28.18
CA MET A 1 16.55 -9.09 -28.00
C MET A 1 15.36 -8.55 -28.77
N ALA A 2 14.39 -7.90 -28.12
CA ALA A 2 13.25 -7.30 -28.83
C ALA A 2 13.77 -6.18 -29.74
N LYS A 3 13.41 -6.20 -31.03
CA LYS A 3 13.69 -5.09 -31.94
C LYS A 3 13.01 -3.85 -31.35
N GLY A 4 13.80 -2.85 -30.92
CA GLY A 4 13.26 -1.59 -30.42
C GLY A 4 12.29 -0.96 -31.41
N ALA A 5 11.25 -0.28 -30.91
CA ALA A 5 10.27 0.40 -31.74
C ALA A 5 10.98 1.38 -32.68
N LYS A 6 10.71 1.30 -33.98
CA LYS A 6 11.25 2.20 -35.00
C LYS A 6 10.11 2.93 -35.71
N PRO A 7 10.30 4.20 -36.11
CA PRO A 7 9.34 4.87 -36.98
C PRO A 7 9.19 4.11 -38.30
N PHE A 8 7.99 4.12 -38.87
CA PHE A 8 7.73 3.52 -40.18
C PHE A 8 6.91 4.46 -41.06
N ARG A 9 7.01 4.31 -42.38
CA ARG A 9 6.25 5.13 -43.33
C ARG A 9 4.78 4.71 -43.34
N TYR A 10 3.88 5.69 -43.20
CA TYR A 10 2.44 5.49 -43.24
C TYR A 10 1.76 6.69 -43.92
N ARG A 11 1.07 6.46 -45.05
CA ARG A 11 0.31 7.48 -45.80
C ARG A 11 1.10 8.76 -46.10
N GLY A 12 2.33 8.64 -46.59
CA GLY A 12 3.20 9.78 -46.92
C GLY A 12 3.83 10.48 -45.71
N LYS A 13 3.63 9.95 -44.50
CA LYS A 13 4.14 10.49 -43.23
C LYS A 13 5.03 9.47 -42.52
N TRP A 14 5.80 9.92 -41.54
CA TRP A 14 6.48 9.06 -40.58
C TRP A 14 5.58 8.80 -39.39
N ARG A 15 5.25 7.54 -39.10
CA ARG A 15 4.50 7.16 -37.91
C ARG A 15 5.43 6.60 -36.85
N ALA A 16 5.45 7.23 -35.69
CA ALA A 16 6.02 6.68 -34.48
C ALA A 16 4.93 5.96 -33.69
N GLN A 17 5.14 4.69 -33.35
CA GLN A 17 4.22 3.93 -32.52
C GLN A 17 5.01 3.10 -31.52
N VAL A 18 4.66 3.21 -30.24
CA VAL A 18 5.29 2.45 -29.16
C VAL A 18 4.23 1.60 -28.50
N THR A 19 4.58 0.38 -28.11
CA THR A 19 3.74 -0.45 -27.23
C THR A 19 4.37 -0.42 -25.86
N LEU A 20 3.70 0.25 -24.91
CA LEU A 20 4.18 0.38 -23.54
C LEU A 20 3.86 -0.88 -22.73
N SER A 21 4.58 -1.09 -21.63
CA SER A 21 4.42 -2.24 -20.72
C SER A 21 3.02 -2.31 -20.10
N ASN A 22 2.37 -1.16 -19.94
CA ASN A 22 0.98 -1.03 -19.49
C ASN A 22 -0.07 -1.43 -20.56
N GLY A 23 0.36 -1.86 -21.74
CA GLY A 23 -0.50 -2.30 -22.85
C GLY A 23 -1.07 -1.16 -23.70
N SER A 24 -0.81 0.10 -23.34
CA SER A 24 -1.18 1.25 -24.17
C SER A 24 -0.26 1.36 -25.40
N ARG A 25 -0.80 1.93 -26.48
CA ARG A 25 -0.12 2.01 -27.77
C ARG A 25 -0.18 3.43 -28.33
N PRO A 26 0.46 4.41 -27.67
CA PRO A 26 0.50 5.77 -28.17
C PRO A 26 1.16 5.80 -29.55
N HIS A 27 0.65 6.66 -30.43
CA HIS A 27 1.21 6.90 -31.74
C HIS A 27 1.18 8.39 -32.09
N CYS A 28 2.11 8.81 -32.92
CA CYS A 28 2.20 10.17 -33.44
C CYS A 28 2.67 10.13 -34.90
N ASP A 29 2.10 11.00 -35.73
CA ASP A 29 2.43 11.11 -37.15
C ASP A 29 3.23 12.40 -37.38
N PHE A 30 4.37 12.26 -38.05
CA PHE A 30 5.32 13.32 -38.38
C PHE A 30 5.35 13.54 -39.90
N PRO A 31 5.47 14.79 -40.36
CA PRO A 31 5.67 15.11 -41.77
C PRO A 31 6.86 14.39 -42.42
N GLU A 32 6.85 14.37 -43.75
CA GLU A 32 8.00 13.91 -44.53
C GLU A 32 9.23 14.79 -44.27
N GLY A 33 10.38 14.15 -44.00
CA GLY A 33 11.61 14.84 -43.57
C GLY A 33 11.84 14.85 -42.06
N GLU A 34 10.83 14.57 -41.24
CA GLU A 34 10.93 14.61 -39.77
C GLU A 34 11.18 13.23 -39.12
N HIS A 35 12.01 12.40 -39.75
CA HIS A 35 12.36 11.08 -39.21
C HIS A 35 12.97 11.16 -37.81
N ASP A 36 13.88 12.11 -37.57
CA ASP A 36 14.59 12.23 -36.30
C ASP A 36 13.68 12.70 -35.16
N ALA A 37 12.66 13.51 -35.48
CA ALA A 37 11.63 13.90 -34.52
C ALA A 37 10.80 12.68 -34.09
N ALA A 38 10.46 11.79 -35.03
CA ALA A 38 9.77 10.54 -34.73
C ALA A 38 10.62 9.61 -33.83
N VAL A 39 11.93 9.52 -34.05
CA VAL A 39 12.85 8.76 -33.18
C VAL A 39 12.92 9.35 -31.77
N LYS A 40 13.10 10.68 -31.66
CA LYS A 40 13.13 11.38 -30.36
C LYS A 40 11.83 11.19 -29.59
N TRP A 41 10.69 11.23 -30.27
CA TRP A 41 9.40 11.00 -29.65
C TRP A 41 9.26 9.57 -29.11
N ILE A 42 9.72 8.55 -29.85
CA ILE A 42 9.75 7.16 -29.35
C ILE A 42 10.61 7.06 -28.10
N ALA A 43 11.80 7.67 -28.10
CA ALA A 43 12.69 7.66 -26.96
C ALA A 43 12.06 8.34 -25.73
N ALA A 44 11.43 9.50 -25.93
CA ALA A 44 10.72 10.21 -24.86
C ALA A 44 9.58 9.38 -24.26
N GLN A 45 8.79 8.71 -25.10
CA GLN A 45 7.69 7.83 -24.63
C GLN A 45 8.19 6.61 -23.85
N LEU A 46 9.34 6.05 -24.22
CA LEU A 46 9.96 4.96 -23.47
C LEU A 46 10.51 5.43 -22.12
N THR A 47 11.20 6.58 -22.09
CA THR A 47 11.73 7.17 -20.85
C THR A 47 10.62 7.57 -19.88
N GLU A 48 9.53 8.15 -20.37
CA GLU A 48 8.39 8.55 -19.53
C GLU A 48 7.66 7.33 -18.95
N ALA A 49 7.51 6.25 -19.74
CA ALA A 49 6.92 5.02 -19.26
C ALA A 49 7.77 4.32 -18.18
N ASP A 50 9.09 4.50 -18.22
CA ASP A 50 9.99 3.99 -17.19
C ASP A 50 10.00 4.88 -15.93
N SER A 51 9.70 6.18 -16.04
CA SER A 51 9.68 7.13 -14.91
C SER A 51 8.35 7.15 -14.14
N GLU A 52 7.21 6.91 -14.80
CA GLU A 52 5.88 6.86 -14.17
C GLU A 52 5.69 5.68 -13.19
N HIS A 53 6.64 4.73 -13.16
CA HIS A 53 6.49 3.46 -12.46
C HIS A 53 7.52 3.24 -11.36
N VAL A 54 8.23 4.28 -10.90
CA VAL A 54 9.10 4.13 -9.72
C VAL A 54 8.20 3.96 -8.49
N PRO A 55 8.18 2.77 -7.87
CA PRO A 55 7.41 2.57 -6.64
C PRO A 55 8.04 3.41 -5.53
N GLU A 56 7.20 4.18 -4.80
CA GLU A 56 7.62 5.09 -3.72
C GLU A 56 8.49 4.41 -2.64
N LEU A 57 8.34 3.10 -2.46
CA LEU A 57 9.11 2.29 -1.51
C LEU A 57 10.09 1.30 -2.20
N GLY A 58 10.47 1.53 -3.45
CA GLY A 58 11.41 0.64 -4.16
C GLY A 58 10.85 -0.73 -4.55
N GLY A 59 9.54 -0.94 -4.38
CA GLY A 59 8.80 -2.12 -4.80
C GLY A 59 8.67 -3.19 -3.72
N PRO A 60 7.93 -4.28 -3.99
CA PRO A 60 7.55 -5.26 -2.96
C PRO A 60 8.73 -6.08 -2.41
N THR A 61 9.88 -6.07 -3.08
CA THR A 61 11.12 -6.74 -2.63
C THR A 61 11.95 -5.90 -1.67
N GLN A 62 11.76 -4.57 -1.66
CA GLN A 62 12.48 -3.63 -0.79
C GLN A 62 11.62 -3.17 0.38
N ALA A 63 10.34 -2.88 0.13
CA ALA A 63 9.41 -2.39 1.15
C ALA A 63 9.06 -3.47 2.18
N THR A 64 9.25 -3.17 3.46
CA THR A 64 8.73 -4.00 4.55
C THR A 64 7.21 -3.86 4.67
N LEU A 65 6.55 -4.78 5.37
CA LEU A 65 5.12 -4.64 5.67
C LEU A 65 4.83 -3.36 6.45
N ALA A 66 5.70 -3.01 7.41
CA ALA A 66 5.53 -1.81 8.22
C ALA A 66 5.58 -0.53 7.37
N ASP A 67 6.53 -0.44 6.43
CA ASP A 67 6.65 0.70 5.50
C ASP A 67 5.42 0.79 4.59
N ALA A 68 4.98 -0.35 4.05
CA ALA A 68 3.80 -0.40 3.21
C ALA A 68 2.53 0.02 3.96
N LEU A 69 2.40 -0.37 5.25
CA LEU A 69 1.28 0.03 6.10
C LEU A 69 1.33 1.51 6.48
N LYS A 70 2.52 2.07 6.70
CA LYS A 70 2.72 3.50 6.92
C LYS A 70 2.24 4.30 5.70
N LEU A 71 2.73 3.95 4.51
CA LEU A 71 2.33 4.61 3.27
C LEU A 71 0.83 4.44 3.00
N TYR A 72 0.30 3.25 3.24
CA TYR A 72 -1.14 3.00 3.14
C TYR A 72 -1.96 3.92 4.07
N ALA A 73 -1.46 4.16 5.28
CA ALA A 73 -2.10 5.04 6.23
C ALA A 73 -2.21 6.47 5.68
N GLU A 74 -1.10 6.98 5.15
CA GLU A 74 -0.98 8.34 4.60
C GLU A 74 -1.88 8.53 3.37
N LEU A 75 -1.95 7.54 2.48
CA LEU A 75 -2.74 7.64 1.25
C LEU A 75 -4.24 7.42 1.45
N TYR A 76 -4.63 6.49 2.33
CA TYR A 76 -6.01 5.99 2.38
C TYR A 76 -6.66 6.10 3.76
N THR A 77 -5.95 5.78 4.83
CA THR A 77 -6.55 5.71 6.16
C THR A 77 -7.01 7.08 6.67
N ILE A 78 -6.31 8.17 6.31
CA ILE A 78 -6.65 9.56 6.69
C ILE A 78 -8.12 9.90 6.42
N ASN A 79 -8.65 9.45 5.28
CA ASN A 79 -9.96 9.85 4.80
C ASN A 79 -11.09 8.90 5.21
N LYS A 80 -10.79 7.81 5.93
CA LYS A 80 -11.80 6.82 6.33
C LYS A 80 -12.57 7.26 7.57
N GLY A 81 -13.87 6.93 7.61
CA GLY A 81 -14.72 7.14 8.80
C GLY A 81 -14.25 6.37 10.05
N GLY A 82 -13.46 5.31 9.86
CA GLY A 82 -12.86 4.50 10.93
C GLY A 82 -11.34 4.69 11.11
N ALA A 83 -10.78 5.81 10.66
CA ALA A 83 -9.33 6.07 10.61
C ALA A 83 -8.62 5.74 11.93
N THR A 84 -9.15 6.16 13.08
CA THR A 84 -8.54 5.91 14.39
C THR A 84 -8.41 4.42 14.72
N SER A 85 -9.45 3.64 14.44
CA SER A 85 -9.43 2.19 14.70
C SER A 85 -8.45 1.47 13.78
N GLU A 86 -8.34 1.93 12.53
CA GLU A 86 -7.40 1.38 11.56
C GLU A 86 -5.95 1.76 11.91
N LEU A 87 -5.70 3.02 12.31
CA LEU A 87 -4.42 3.48 12.81
C LEU A 87 -3.99 2.70 14.06
N ASN A 88 -4.90 2.40 14.98
CA ASN A 88 -4.57 1.56 16.15
C ASN A 88 -4.05 0.17 15.74
N ARG A 89 -4.59 -0.41 14.67
CA ARG A 89 -4.11 -1.70 14.14
C ARG A 89 -2.77 -1.56 13.44
N ILE A 90 -2.61 -0.53 12.61
CA ILE A 90 -1.36 -0.22 11.90
C ILE A 90 -0.23 0.05 12.89
N ASN A 91 -0.50 0.80 13.95
CA ASN A 91 0.48 1.16 14.98
C ASN A 91 1.08 -0.08 15.68
N HIS A 92 0.35 -1.19 15.79
CA HIS A 92 0.94 -2.42 16.32
C HIS A 92 2.05 -3.00 15.42
N TYR A 93 1.93 -2.85 14.09
CA TYR A 93 2.99 -3.26 13.17
C TYR A 93 4.14 -2.26 13.17
N LEU A 94 3.83 -0.96 13.18
CA LEU A 94 4.85 0.10 13.21
C LEU A 94 5.73 -0.03 14.46
N GLU A 95 5.13 -0.16 15.63
CA GLU A 95 5.85 -0.30 16.90
C GLU A 95 6.70 -1.57 16.93
N ALA A 96 6.20 -2.67 16.36
CA ALA A 96 6.94 -3.92 16.28
C ALA A 96 8.13 -3.87 15.29
N ALA A 97 8.11 -2.92 14.35
CA ALA A 97 9.24 -2.59 13.46
C ALA A 97 10.11 -1.43 13.99
N GLY A 98 9.85 -0.91 15.19
CA GLY A 98 10.58 0.24 15.75
C GLY A 98 10.23 1.58 15.11
N ILE A 99 9.15 1.65 14.32
CA ILE A 99 8.66 2.88 13.71
C ILE A 99 7.71 3.60 14.69
N PRO A 100 7.84 4.92 14.88
CA PRO A 100 6.93 5.68 15.74
C PRO A 100 5.45 5.54 15.33
N PRO A 101 4.52 5.36 16.27
CA PRO A 101 3.10 5.23 15.95
C PRO A 101 2.53 6.55 15.43
N LEU A 102 1.48 6.44 14.61
CA LEU A 102 0.82 7.56 13.95
C LEU A 102 -0.49 7.92 14.66
N LYS A 103 -0.80 9.22 14.68
CA LYS A 103 -2.09 9.76 15.12
C LYS A 103 -2.66 10.68 14.04
N LEU A 104 -3.98 10.73 13.96
CA LEU A 104 -4.69 11.68 13.10
C LEU A 104 -4.74 13.04 13.82
N VAL A 105 -4.28 14.08 13.15
CA VAL A 105 -4.32 15.48 13.62
C VAL A 105 -5.03 16.32 12.55
N LYS A 106 -5.59 17.46 12.95
CA LYS A 106 -6.05 18.48 12.02
C LYS A 106 -5.03 19.60 12.00
N ASP A 107 -4.60 20.00 10.80
CA ASP A 107 -3.74 21.17 10.60
C ASP A 107 -4.53 22.47 10.82
N ALA A 108 -3.83 23.60 10.80
CA ALA A 108 -4.40 24.93 10.97
C ALA A 108 -5.52 25.24 9.95
N GLU A 109 -5.44 24.67 8.74
CA GLU A 109 -6.48 24.82 7.71
C GLU A 109 -7.60 23.77 7.82
N GLY A 110 -7.66 23.01 8.91
CA GLY A 110 -8.68 21.97 9.13
C GLY A 110 -8.49 20.69 8.32
N ARG A 111 -7.40 20.58 7.56
CA ARG A 111 -7.02 19.37 6.80
C ARG A 111 -6.55 18.28 7.74
N LYS A 112 -6.91 17.03 7.46
CA LYS A 112 -6.47 15.87 8.24
C LYS A 112 -5.07 15.45 7.82
N THR A 113 -4.17 15.31 8.77
CA THR A 113 -2.79 14.87 8.56
C THR A 113 -2.42 13.77 9.56
N LEU A 114 -1.45 12.94 9.20
CA LEU A 114 -0.86 11.97 10.14
C LEU A 114 0.38 12.55 10.75
N GLN A 115 0.52 12.42 12.06
CA GLN A 115 1.69 12.84 12.80
C GLN A 115 2.24 11.67 13.59
N ALA A 116 3.56 11.50 13.57
CA ALA A 116 4.25 10.62 14.51
C ALA A 116 4.01 11.13 15.94
N HIS A 117 3.79 10.20 16.87
CA HIS A 117 3.65 10.54 18.28
C HIS A 117 4.29 9.47 19.15
N GLN A 118 4.62 9.85 20.38
CA GLN A 118 4.99 8.90 21.42
C GLN A 118 3.75 8.52 22.20
N ARG A 119 3.65 7.25 22.63
CA ARG A 119 2.59 6.83 23.54
C ARG A 119 2.75 7.61 24.85
N ARG A 120 1.65 8.20 25.31
CA ARG A 120 1.61 8.83 26.63
C ARG A 120 1.73 7.76 27.70
N ALA A 121 2.43 8.09 28.79
CA ALA A 121 2.44 7.26 29.98
C ALA A 121 0.99 7.08 30.47
N LEU A 122 0.61 5.83 30.69
CA LEU A 122 -0.72 5.48 31.20
C LEU A 122 -0.69 5.48 32.73
N PRO A 123 -1.83 5.74 33.40
CA PRO A 123 -1.94 5.53 34.84
C PRO A 123 -1.50 4.12 35.22
N ALA A 124 -0.83 3.96 36.37
CA ALA A 124 -0.17 2.71 36.75
C ALA A 124 -1.08 1.47 36.69
N ALA A 125 -2.31 1.58 37.19
CA ALA A 125 -3.28 0.48 37.14
C ALA A 125 -3.64 0.06 35.70
N PHE A 126 -3.76 1.02 34.79
CA PHE A 126 -4.08 0.75 33.40
C PHE A 126 -2.87 0.21 32.62
N GLN A 127 -1.67 0.69 32.97
CA GLN A 127 -0.42 0.12 32.46
C GLN A 127 -0.29 -1.36 32.85
N GLN A 128 -0.49 -1.69 34.13
CA GLN A 128 -0.47 -3.08 34.62
C GLN A 128 -1.51 -3.96 33.93
N HIS A 129 -2.72 -3.45 33.69
CA HIS A 129 -3.74 -4.17 32.93
C HIS A 129 -3.26 -4.49 31.51
N ASN A 130 -2.68 -3.50 30.82
CA ASN A 130 -2.15 -3.69 29.47
C ASN A 130 -0.96 -4.65 29.43
N ASP A 131 -0.07 -4.58 30.41
CA ASP A 131 1.09 -5.47 30.50
C ASP A 131 0.65 -6.92 30.73
N LYS A 132 -0.31 -7.17 31.62
CA LYS A 132 -0.95 -8.50 31.77
C LYS A 132 -1.53 -9.01 30.46
N ARG A 133 -2.19 -8.15 29.68
CA ARG A 133 -2.73 -8.53 28.36
C ARG A 133 -1.64 -8.79 27.32
N ARG A 134 -0.53 -8.05 27.36
CA ARG A 134 0.62 -8.28 26.47
C ARG A 134 1.29 -9.61 26.77
N VAL A 135 1.48 -9.94 28.06
CA VAL A 135 2.01 -11.24 28.49
C VAL A 135 1.09 -12.38 28.04
N ALA A 136 -0.22 -12.22 28.20
CA ALA A 136 -1.20 -13.21 27.72
C ALA A 136 -1.26 -13.34 26.18
N ARG A 137 -0.66 -12.38 25.44
CA ARG A 137 -0.70 -12.29 23.97
C ARG A 137 0.69 -12.30 23.33
N ASP A 138 1.65 -12.88 24.05
CA ASP A 138 3.06 -12.81 23.71
C ASP A 138 3.35 -13.41 22.32
N GLN A 139 2.72 -14.53 21.97
CA GLN A 139 2.92 -15.17 20.66
C GLN A 139 2.33 -14.31 19.53
N THR A 140 1.15 -13.71 19.72
CA THR A 140 0.59 -12.79 18.72
C THR A 140 1.53 -11.61 18.46
N TYR A 141 2.05 -10.97 19.51
CA TYR A 141 2.96 -9.84 19.34
C TYR A 141 4.30 -10.24 18.71
N LYS A 142 4.81 -11.44 19.01
CA LYS A 142 5.99 -12.02 18.32
C LYS A 142 5.74 -12.22 16.83
N GLN A 143 4.59 -12.81 16.45
CA GLN A 143 4.24 -13.00 15.04
C GLN A 143 4.03 -11.67 14.31
N LEU A 144 3.45 -10.67 14.97
CA LEU A 144 3.33 -9.31 14.42
C LEU A 144 4.70 -8.69 14.14
N ALA A 145 5.65 -8.82 15.06
CA ALA A 145 7.02 -8.32 14.86
C ALA A 145 7.73 -9.01 13.69
N VAL A 146 7.57 -10.33 13.56
CA VAL A 146 8.12 -11.07 12.40
C VAL A 146 7.50 -10.58 11.09
N LEU A 147 6.17 -10.40 11.06
CA LEU A 147 5.47 -9.93 9.86
C LEU A 147 5.82 -8.49 9.50
N ALA A 148 5.91 -7.60 10.48
CA ALA A 148 6.19 -6.18 10.29
C ALA A 148 7.53 -5.95 9.58
N ASN A 149 8.56 -6.70 9.94
CA ASN A 149 9.91 -6.59 9.40
C ASN A 149 10.13 -7.41 8.11
N LYS A 150 9.18 -8.26 7.71
CA LYS A 150 9.27 -9.00 6.43
C LYS A 150 9.01 -8.06 5.25
N THR A 151 9.74 -8.28 4.16
CA THR A 151 9.45 -7.61 2.88
C THR A 151 8.10 -8.08 2.35
N CYS A 152 7.35 -7.19 1.72
CA CYS A 152 6.00 -7.48 1.23
C CYS A 152 5.95 -8.72 0.30
N ASN A 153 7.01 -8.97 -0.48
CA ASN A 153 7.09 -10.13 -1.36
C ASN A 153 7.32 -11.45 -0.61
N SER A 154 7.98 -11.41 0.55
CA SER A 154 8.31 -12.61 1.35
C SER A 154 7.16 -13.10 2.23
N ILE A 155 6.09 -12.32 2.35
CA ILE A 155 4.92 -12.68 3.15
C ILE A 155 4.12 -13.76 2.43
N SER A 156 4.04 -14.93 3.05
CA SER A 156 3.31 -16.07 2.53
C SER A 156 1.96 -16.27 3.23
N THR A 157 1.09 -17.09 2.64
CA THR A 157 -0.14 -17.53 3.32
C THR A 157 0.15 -18.31 4.60
N ALA A 158 1.29 -19.01 4.68
CA ALA A 158 1.69 -19.74 5.88
C ALA A 158 1.96 -18.78 7.04
N ASP A 159 2.57 -17.62 6.78
CA ASP A 159 2.83 -16.61 7.82
C ASP A 159 1.52 -16.04 8.38
N LEU A 160 0.55 -15.77 7.50
CA LEU A 160 -0.78 -15.30 7.92
C LEU A 160 -1.52 -16.36 8.76
N ARG A 161 -1.41 -17.64 8.39
CA ARG A 161 -1.99 -18.75 9.16
C ARG A 161 -1.34 -18.91 10.53
N ARG A 162 -0.02 -18.72 10.65
CA ARG A 162 0.68 -18.75 11.96
C ARG A 162 0.20 -17.63 12.87
N LEU A 163 0.01 -16.42 12.34
CA LEU A 163 -0.56 -15.32 13.11
C LEU A 163 -1.98 -15.66 13.60
N VAL A 164 -2.83 -16.18 12.71
CA VAL A 164 -4.21 -16.58 13.06
C VAL A 164 -4.21 -17.66 14.14
N ALA A 165 -3.38 -18.70 13.99
CA ALA A 165 -3.26 -19.78 14.97
C ALA A 165 -2.77 -19.26 16.34
N ALA A 166 -1.81 -18.34 16.36
CA ALA A 166 -1.36 -17.70 17.61
C ALA A 166 -2.50 -16.93 18.28
N MET A 167 -3.25 -16.14 17.50
CA MET A 167 -4.40 -15.39 18.01
C MET A 167 -5.48 -16.31 18.59
N GLU A 168 -5.80 -17.42 17.91
CA GLU A 168 -6.77 -18.41 18.37
C GLU A 168 -6.32 -19.09 19.66
N SER A 169 -5.04 -19.48 19.75
CA SER A 169 -4.48 -20.09 20.96
C SER A 169 -4.51 -19.17 22.19
N GLU A 170 -4.49 -17.86 21.96
CA GLU A 170 -4.53 -16.83 23.01
C GLU A 170 -5.96 -16.31 23.28
N ASN A 171 -6.99 -16.99 22.76
CA ASN A 171 -8.40 -16.65 22.91
C ASN A 171 -8.75 -15.23 22.42
N LEU A 172 -8.07 -14.75 21.37
CA LEU A 172 -8.46 -13.53 20.69
C LEU A 172 -9.64 -13.79 19.76
N SER A 173 -10.65 -12.92 19.82
CA SER A 173 -11.82 -13.05 18.95
C SER A 173 -11.42 -12.90 17.46
N PRO A 174 -12.10 -13.62 16.54
CA PRO A 174 -11.90 -13.47 15.10
C PRO A 174 -12.11 -12.03 14.59
N SER A 175 -12.80 -11.16 15.34
CA SER A 175 -12.94 -9.74 15.00
C SER A 175 -11.62 -8.94 15.04
N TYR A 176 -10.56 -9.47 15.67
CA TYR A 176 -9.19 -8.97 15.51
C TYR A 176 -8.52 -9.45 14.20
N GLN A 177 -9.04 -10.49 13.55
CA GLN A 177 -8.54 -11.04 12.27
C GLN A 177 -8.96 -10.16 11.08
N CYS A 178 -8.62 -8.88 11.10
CA CYS A 178 -8.93 -7.98 9.97
C CYS A 178 -8.04 -8.19 8.74
N LEU A 179 -7.08 -9.11 8.77
CA LEU A 179 -6.35 -9.50 7.55
C LEU A 179 -7.23 -10.29 6.57
N GLY A 180 -8.41 -10.78 6.97
CA GLY A 180 -9.38 -11.38 6.03
C GLY A 180 -10.00 -10.35 5.07
N SER A 181 -10.44 -9.20 5.60
CA SER A 181 -10.91 -8.04 4.79
C SER A 181 -9.74 -7.26 4.18
N CYS A 182 -8.56 -7.28 4.82
CA CYS A 182 -7.35 -6.73 4.25
C CYS A 182 -6.67 -7.67 3.23
N GLY A 183 -7.07 -8.93 3.09
CA GLY A 183 -6.46 -9.86 2.12
C GLY A 183 -6.90 -9.61 0.67
N SER A 184 -8.09 -9.01 0.49
CA SER A 184 -8.52 -8.38 -0.76
C SER A 184 -7.82 -7.04 -0.96
N SER A 185 -7.56 -6.29 0.12
CA SER A 185 -6.77 -5.05 0.09
C SER A 185 -5.29 -5.29 -0.23
N LEU A 186 -4.63 -6.31 0.31
CA LEU A 186 -3.22 -6.66 0.09
C LEU A 186 -3.01 -7.27 -1.30
N ARG A 187 -3.98 -8.03 -1.84
CA ARG A 187 -3.98 -8.39 -3.27
C ARG A 187 -4.23 -7.18 -4.16
N GLY A 188 -5.04 -6.23 -3.71
CA GLY A 188 -5.22 -4.92 -4.35
C GLY A 188 -3.93 -4.10 -4.34
N VAL A 189 -3.25 -3.98 -3.20
CA VAL A 189 -1.99 -3.29 -2.99
C VAL A 189 -0.87 -3.98 -3.75
N ARG A 190 -0.79 -5.32 -3.75
CA ARG A 190 0.19 -6.08 -4.54
C ARG A 190 -0.05 -5.95 -6.04
N ARG A 191 -1.32 -5.86 -6.50
CA ARG A 191 -1.66 -5.55 -7.91
C ARG A 191 -1.41 -4.08 -8.28
N ARG A 192 -1.54 -3.14 -7.34
CA ARG A 192 -1.39 -1.69 -7.57
C ARG A 192 0.05 -1.21 -7.41
N MET A 193 0.84 -1.85 -6.53
CA MET A 193 2.30 -1.72 -6.48
C MET A 193 2.98 -2.36 -7.70
N ALA A 194 2.36 -3.38 -8.31
CA ALA A 194 2.88 -4.03 -9.53
C ALA A 194 2.36 -3.41 -10.85
N ARG A 195 1.34 -2.55 -10.78
CA ARG A 195 0.79 -1.82 -11.93
C ARG A 195 0.65 -0.36 -11.52
N GLY A 196 1.72 0.42 -11.68
CA GLY A 196 1.55 1.86 -11.75
C GLY A 196 0.59 2.15 -12.90
N THR A 197 -0.63 2.61 -12.60
CA THR A 197 -1.48 3.39 -13.52
C THR A 197 -2.82 3.74 -12.88
N SER A 198 -3.09 5.04 -12.87
CA SER A 198 -4.28 5.73 -13.36
C SER A 198 -5.59 4.93 -13.44
N GLY A 199 -6.54 5.33 -12.61
CA GLY A 199 -7.91 4.81 -12.62
C GLY A 199 -8.78 5.48 -11.56
N TYR A 200 -8.94 6.81 -11.63
CA TYR A 200 -10.02 7.48 -10.92
C TYR A 200 -11.35 7.09 -11.58
N ARG A 201 -12.10 6.15 -10.97
CA ARG A 201 -13.56 6.05 -11.10
C ARG A 201 -14.15 5.18 -9.99
N THR A 202 -14.88 5.85 -9.10
CA THR A 202 -16.12 5.42 -8.42
C THR A 202 -16.18 4.01 -7.85
N LEU A 203 -16.09 3.91 -6.52
CA LEU A 203 -16.86 2.92 -5.76
C LEU A 203 -17.57 3.64 -4.59
N SER A 204 -18.67 4.30 -4.96
CA SER A 204 -19.82 4.45 -4.06
C SER A 204 -20.46 3.06 -3.93
N HIS A 205 -20.90 2.72 -2.72
CA HIS A 205 -21.57 1.47 -2.32
C HIS A 205 -20.70 0.23 -2.10
N CYS A 206 -20.24 0.08 -0.86
CA CYS A 206 -20.40 -1.19 -0.14
C CYS A 206 -20.70 -0.87 1.33
N SER A 207 -21.98 -0.63 1.59
CA SER A 207 -22.58 -0.50 2.90
C SER A 207 -22.71 -1.87 3.56
N VAL A 208 -21.76 -2.28 4.39
CA VAL A 208 -22.00 -3.27 5.46
C VAL A 208 -21.00 -3.02 6.59
N PHE A 209 -21.45 -2.41 7.68
CA PHE A 209 -21.34 -2.96 9.04
C PHE A 209 -22.04 -2.01 10.01
N SER A 210 -23.29 -2.38 10.31
CA SER A 210 -24.04 -1.91 11.47
C SER A 210 -23.29 -2.35 12.73
N VAL A 211 -22.83 -1.41 13.54
CA VAL A 211 -22.37 -1.69 14.89
C VAL A 211 -23.59 -1.53 15.80
N ARG A 212 -24.28 -2.64 16.06
CA ARG A 212 -25.15 -2.77 17.21
C ARG A 212 -24.25 -2.93 18.45
N ALA A 213 -24.57 -2.14 19.47
CA ALA A 213 -23.87 -2.01 20.72
C ALA A 213 -23.67 -3.34 21.47
N ILE A 214 -22.56 -3.42 22.21
CA ILE A 214 -22.49 -4.17 23.47
C ILE A 214 -21.73 -3.28 24.45
N THR A 215 -22.50 -2.69 25.37
CA THR A 215 -22.21 -2.04 26.67
C THR A 215 -20.97 -1.18 26.81
#